data_AF-A0A934LGR5-F1
#
_entry.id   AF-A0A934LGR5-F1
#
_cell.length_a   1.000
_cell.length_b   1.000
_cell.length_c   1.000
_cell.angle_alpha   90.00
_cell.angle_beta   90.00
_cell.angle_gamma   90.00
#
_symmetry.space_group_name_H-M   'P 1'
#
loop_
_entity.id
_entity.type
_entity.pdbx_description
1 polymer ?
#
loop_
_entity_poly.entity_id
_entity_poly.type
_entity_poly.pdbx_seq_one_letter_code
_entity_poly.pdbx_strand_id
1 'polypeptide(L)'
;MAIDPSASGLGSVTQFGWQQLKLQQAKRNADQAEQTAQILQQQASVAKREADRAQEHARSLGVQSDQAQSLAVRARQGLAALSAGASSQTQLTYVIDQALNRQSTAPSTSASQDKFSSVATTQASTTGTIINTTA
;
A
#
# COMPACT_ATOMS: atom_id res chain seq x y z
N MET A 1 -74.95 -24.34 -67.46
CA MET A 1 -75.78 -24.30 -66.24
C MET A 1 -75.01 -25.12 -65.21
N ALA A 2 -74.44 -24.65 -64.11
CA ALA A 2 -74.40 -23.37 -63.38
C ALA A 2 -73.05 -23.35 -62.57
N ILE A 3 -72.34 -22.21 -62.45
CA ILE A 3 -72.19 -21.36 -61.23
C ILE A 3 -71.55 -22.16 -60.05
N ASP A 4 -70.36 -21.90 -59.47
CA ASP A 4 -69.75 -20.63 -58.99
C ASP A 4 -68.26 -20.85 -58.55
N PRO A 5 -67.30 -19.96 -58.84
CA PRO A 5 -66.00 -19.90 -58.17
C PRO A 5 -65.93 -18.75 -57.15
N SER A 6 -66.77 -18.80 -56.11
CA SER A 6 -66.93 -17.67 -55.17
C SER A 6 -66.99 -18.12 -53.71
N ALA A 7 -65.88 -18.62 -53.14
CA ALA A 7 -65.81 -18.89 -51.68
C ALA A 7 -64.45 -18.59 -51.01
N SER A 8 -63.43 -18.16 -51.75
CA SER A 8 -62.06 -18.04 -51.19
C SER A 8 -61.68 -16.66 -50.63
N GLY A 9 -62.62 -15.71 -50.53
CA GLY A 9 -62.32 -14.32 -50.15
C GLY A 9 -62.46 -13.96 -48.67
N LEU A 10 -63.05 -14.81 -47.82
CA LEU A 10 -63.43 -14.43 -46.45
C LEU A 10 -62.45 -14.89 -45.35
N GLY A 11 -61.44 -15.70 -45.67
CA GLY A 11 -60.40 -16.10 -44.70
C GLY A 11 -59.25 -15.09 -44.55
N SER A 12 -59.05 -14.23 -45.54
CA SER A 12 -57.86 -13.37 -45.64
C SER A 12 -57.95 -12.08 -44.82
N VAL A 13 -59.15 -11.53 -44.65
CA VAL A 13 -59.37 -10.27 -43.89
C VAL A 13 -59.19 -10.49 -42.39
N THR A 14 -59.62 -11.63 -41.86
CA THR A 14 -59.47 -11.97 -40.43
C THR A 14 -58.01 -12.21 -40.06
N GLN A 15 -57.22 -12.82 -40.95
CA GLN A 15 -55.80 -13.10 -40.71
C GLN A 15 -54.93 -11.83 -40.70
N PHE A 16 -55.28 -10.82 -41.51
CA PHE A 16 -54.54 -9.56 -41.58
C PHE A 16 -54.71 -8.70 -40.31
N GLY A 17 -55.91 -8.67 -39.73
CA GLY A 17 -56.19 -7.94 -38.49
C GLY A 17 -55.42 -8.47 -37.27
N TRP A 18 -55.28 -9.79 -37.15
CA TRP A 18 -54.51 -10.42 -36.07
C TRP A 18 -53.01 -10.15 -36.15
N GLN A 19 -52.46 -10.12 -37.36
CA GLN A 19 -51.04 -9.83 -37.57
C GLN A 19 -50.70 -8.38 -37.19
N GLN A 20 -51.59 -7.42 -37.48
CA GLN A 20 -51.45 -6.03 -37.07
C GLN A 20 -51.53 -5.85 -35.55
N LEU A 21 -52.46 -6.55 -34.88
CA LEU A 21 -52.56 -6.51 -33.42
C LEU A 21 -51.30 -7.09 -32.74
N LYS A 22 -50.78 -8.21 -33.24
CA LYS A 22 -49.53 -8.82 -32.74
C LYS A 22 -48.35 -7.87 -32.91
N LEU A 23 -48.28 -7.16 -34.03
CA LEU A 23 -47.24 -6.17 -34.28
C LEU A 23 -47.35 -4.97 -33.32
N GLN A 24 -48.56 -4.50 -33.03
CA GLN A 24 -48.77 -3.42 -32.07
C GLN A 24 -48.45 -3.83 -30.63
N GLN A 25 -48.72 -5.08 -30.25
CA GLN A 25 -48.32 -5.63 -28.95
C GLN A 25 -46.80 -5.75 -28.84
N ALA A 26 -46.15 -6.27 -29.89
CA ALA A 26 -44.69 -6.38 -29.95
C ALA A 26 -44.02 -5.00 -29.86
N LYS A 27 -44.56 -3.98 -30.56
CA LYS A 27 -44.06 -2.61 -30.51
C LYS A 27 -44.08 -2.04 -29.09
N ARG A 28 -45.21 -2.16 -28.39
CA ARG A 28 -45.33 -1.70 -26.99
C ARG A 28 -44.36 -2.40 -26.05
N ASN A 29 -44.15 -3.71 -26.23
CA ASN A 29 -43.18 -4.46 -25.43
C ASN A 29 -41.74 -4.01 -25.72
N ALA A 30 -41.40 -3.77 -26.98
CA ALA A 30 -40.10 -3.25 -27.38
C ALA A 30 -39.86 -1.86 -26.77
N ASP A 31 -40.83 -0.95 -26.85
CA ASP A 31 -40.74 0.38 -26.26
C ASP A 31 -40.50 0.34 -24.75
N GLN A 32 -41.17 -0.58 -24.02
CA GLN A 32 -40.97 -0.77 -22.58
C GLN A 32 -39.59 -1.34 -22.25
N ALA A 33 -39.13 -2.32 -23.03
CA ALA A 33 -37.81 -2.91 -22.86
C ALA A 33 -36.69 -1.88 -23.12
N GLU A 34 -36.86 -1.04 -24.14
CA GLU A 34 -35.90 0.01 -24.47
C GLU A 34 -35.81 1.06 -23.36
N GLN A 35 -36.94 1.52 -22.83
CA GLN A 35 -36.97 2.43 -21.68
C GLN A 35 -36.26 1.82 -20.46
N THR A 36 -36.55 0.55 -20.17
CA THR A 36 -35.90 -0.17 -19.06
C THR A 36 -34.39 -0.28 -19.27
N ALA A 37 -33.96 -0.63 -20.48
CA ALA A 37 -32.55 -0.73 -20.83
C ALA A 37 -31.82 0.62 -20.68
N GLN A 38 -32.45 1.71 -21.14
CA GLN A 38 -31.88 3.06 -20.98
C GLN A 38 -31.75 3.47 -19.52
N ILE A 39 -32.73 3.13 -18.67
CA ILE A 39 -32.66 3.39 -17.22
C ILE A 39 -31.51 2.59 -16.58
N LEU A 40 -31.41 1.30 -16.89
CA LEU A 40 -30.34 0.44 -16.36
C LEU A 40 -28.96 0.89 -16.83
N GLN A 41 -28.82 1.31 -18.08
CA GLN A 41 -27.56 1.83 -18.62
C GLN A 41 -27.13 3.12 -17.91
N GLN A 42 -28.08 4.01 -17.60
CA GLN A 42 -27.80 5.21 -16.82
C GLN A 42 -27.36 4.87 -15.39
N GLN A 43 -28.06 3.94 -14.72
CA GLN A 43 -27.69 3.47 -13.38
C GLN A 43 -26.29 2.84 -13.38
N ALA A 44 -25.99 1.97 -14.35
CA ALA A 44 -24.66 1.37 -14.49
C ALA A 44 -23.57 2.42 -14.70
N SER A 45 -23.85 3.47 -15.47
CA SER A 45 -22.90 4.57 -15.70
C SER A 45 -22.65 5.40 -14.43
N VAL A 46 -23.67 5.58 -13.59
CA VAL A 46 -23.52 6.20 -12.27
C VAL A 46 -22.68 5.33 -11.35
N ALA A 47 -23.01 4.04 -11.23
CA ALA A 47 -22.28 3.09 -10.39
C ALA A 47 -20.81 2.96 -10.80
N LYS A 48 -20.52 2.94 -12.11
CA LYS A 48 -19.13 2.92 -12.61
C LYS A 48 -18.35 4.16 -12.18
N ARG A 49 -18.93 5.35 -12.31
CA ARG A 49 -18.27 6.60 -11.88
C ARG A 49 -18.04 6.65 -10.37
N GLU A 50 -18.94 6.06 -9.58
CA GLU A 50 -18.75 5.93 -8.14
C GLU A 50 -17.62 4.97 -7.80
N ALA A 51 -17.56 3.82 -8.46
CA ALA A 51 -16.46 2.87 -8.33
C ALA A 51 -15.11 3.50 -8.70
N ASP A 52 -15.04 4.24 -9.81
CA ASP A 52 -13.82 4.93 -10.24
C ASP A 52 -13.37 5.96 -9.18
N ARG A 53 -14.31 6.72 -8.61
CA ARG A 53 -14.01 7.66 -7.51
C ARG A 53 -13.54 6.95 -6.25
N ALA A 54 -14.16 5.83 -5.88
CA ALA A 54 -13.77 5.05 -4.72
C ALA A 54 -12.37 4.44 -4.88
N GLN A 55 -12.04 3.94 -6.08
CA GLN A 55 -10.71 3.43 -6.40
C GLN A 55 -9.65 4.53 -6.29
N GLU A 56 -9.94 5.73 -6.81
CA GLU A 56 -9.00 6.84 -6.71
C GLU A 56 -8.79 7.31 -5.27
N HIS A 57 -9.88 7.38 -4.49
CA HIS A 57 -9.80 7.67 -3.06
C HIS A 57 -8.95 6.62 -2.32
N ALA A 58 -9.14 5.33 -2.63
CA ALA A 58 -8.35 4.25 -2.06
C ALA A 58 -6.85 4.36 -2.43
N ARG A 59 -6.51 4.71 -3.67
CA ARG A 59 -5.13 4.97 -4.09
C ARG A 59 -4.51 6.13 -3.30
N SER A 60 -5.25 7.23 -3.16
CA SER A 60 -4.81 8.39 -2.39
C SER A 60 -4.54 8.03 -0.92
N LEU A 61 -5.44 7.26 -0.28
CA LEU A 61 -5.23 6.76 1.08
C LEU A 61 -4.01 5.83 1.19
N GLY A 62 -3.78 4.97 0.19
CA GLY A 62 -2.60 4.12 0.11
C GLY A 62 -1.31 4.95 0.15
N VAL A 63 -1.19 5.95 -0.73
CA VAL A 63 -0.03 6.84 -0.78
C VAL A 63 0.16 7.58 0.55
N GLN A 64 -0.92 8.10 1.14
CA GLN A 64 -0.86 8.77 2.44
C GLN A 64 -0.41 7.84 3.57
N SER A 65 -0.88 6.59 3.57
CA SER A 65 -0.46 5.56 4.52
C SER A 65 1.02 5.24 4.38
N ASP A 66 1.51 5.04 3.15
CA ASP A 66 2.92 4.75 2.88
C ASP A 66 3.83 5.91 3.34
N GLN A 67 3.40 7.15 3.09
CA GLN A 67 4.09 8.34 3.57
C GLN A 67 4.12 8.40 5.10
N ALA A 68 2.97 8.16 5.76
CA ALA A 68 2.87 8.15 7.21
C ALA A 68 3.76 7.05 7.84
N GLN A 69 3.80 5.86 7.21
CA GLN A 69 4.65 4.76 7.65
C GLN A 69 6.14 5.10 7.51
N SER A 70 6.54 5.73 6.39
CA SER A 70 7.91 6.20 6.18
C SER A 70 8.33 7.22 7.24
N LEU A 71 7.46 8.19 7.53
CA LEU A 71 7.68 9.17 8.60
C LEU A 71 7.81 8.51 9.96
N ALA A 72 6.95 7.54 10.28
CA ALA A 72 7.00 6.80 11.53
C ALA A 72 8.31 6.01 11.68
N VAL A 73 8.79 5.36 10.62
CA VAL A 73 10.09 4.65 10.63
C VAL A 73 11.24 5.62 10.91
N ARG A 74 11.28 6.77 10.21
CA ARG A 74 12.31 7.80 10.44
C ARG A 74 12.25 8.35 11.87
N ALA A 75 11.06 8.62 12.38
CA ALA A 75 10.87 9.09 13.76
C ALA A 75 11.38 8.06 14.77
N ARG A 76 11.09 6.77 14.59
CA ARG A 76 11.60 5.68 15.44
C ARG A 76 13.12 5.57 15.39
N GLN A 77 13.71 5.69 14.21
CA GLN A 77 15.18 5.71 14.04
C GLN A 77 15.81 6.91 14.73
N GLY A 78 15.21 8.09 14.60
CA GLY A 78 15.63 9.30 15.31
C GLY A 78 15.58 9.12 16.82
N LEU A 79 14.46 8.62 17.36
CA LEU A 79 14.33 8.33 18.79
C LEU A 79 15.39 7.34 19.29
N ALA A 80 15.65 6.27 18.52
CA ALA A 80 16.70 5.31 18.85
C ALA A 80 18.09 5.98 18.89
N ALA A 81 18.42 6.82 17.89
CA ALA A 81 19.69 7.55 17.85
C ALA A 81 19.83 8.53 19.05
N LEU A 82 18.78 9.27 19.39
CA LEU A 82 18.78 10.14 20.58
C LEU A 82 18.99 9.33 21.87
N SER A 83 18.30 8.19 22.02
CA SER A 83 18.42 7.35 23.21
C SER A 83 19.83 6.74 23.37
N ALA A 84 20.46 6.36 22.26
CA ALA A 84 21.84 5.86 22.26
C ALA A 84 22.85 6.96 22.62
N GLY A 85 22.65 8.18 22.11
CA GLY A 85 23.46 9.33 22.47
C GLY A 85 23.38 9.69 23.95
N ALA A 86 22.16 9.76 24.50
CA ALA A 86 21.93 10.03 25.93
C ALA A 86 22.56 8.96 26.84
N SER A 87 22.44 7.68 26.44
CA SER A 87 23.05 6.56 27.16
C SER A 87 24.58 6.65 27.17
N SER A 88 25.17 6.98 26.02
CA SER A 88 26.63 7.13 25.88
C SER A 88 27.16 8.28 26.72
N GLN A 89 26.44 9.41 26.75
CA GLN A 89 26.83 10.55 27.59
C GLN A 89 26.76 10.22 29.08
N THR A 90 25.72 9.50 29.51
CA THR A 90 25.60 9.05 30.91
C THR A 90 26.74 8.12 31.32
N GLN A 91 27.13 7.18 30.43
CA GLN A 91 28.27 6.29 30.67
C GLN A 91 29.60 7.05 30.78
N LEU A 92 29.82 8.05 29.91
CA LEU A 92 31.02 8.88 29.97
C LEU A 92 31.11 9.68 31.27
N THR A 93 30.01 10.32 31.69
CA THR A 93 29.97 11.04 32.97
C THR A 93 30.25 10.09 34.14
N TYR A 94 29.63 8.91 34.14
CA TYR A 94 29.88 7.89 35.18
C TYR A 94 31.35 7.45 35.25
N VAL A 95 32.00 7.22 34.10
CA VAL A 95 33.42 6.85 34.03
C VAL A 95 34.30 7.98 34.52
N ILE A 96 34.00 9.23 34.16
CA ILE A 96 34.74 10.42 34.61
C ILE A 96 34.61 10.58 36.13
N ASP A 97 33.39 10.49 36.69
CA ASP A 97 33.17 10.54 38.14
C ASP A 97 33.90 9.40 38.87
N GLN A 98 33.89 8.19 38.30
CA GLN A 98 34.61 7.05 38.87
C GLN A 98 36.13 7.25 38.83
N ALA A 99 36.66 7.86 37.76
CA ALA A 99 38.08 8.20 37.65
C ALA A 99 38.48 9.29 38.67
N LEU A 100 37.67 10.34 38.81
CA LEU A 100 37.88 11.41 39.80
C LEU A 100 37.80 10.88 41.24
N ASN A 101 36.84 10.01 41.55
CA ASN A 101 36.73 9.39 42.87
C ASN A 101 37.88 8.41 43.15
N ARG A 102 38.37 7.65 42.16
CA ARG A 102 39.56 6.79 42.31
C ARG A 102 40.82 7.61 42.52
N GLN A 103 40.95 8.76 41.87
CA GLN A 103 42.08 9.67 42.07
C GLN A 103 42.02 10.37 43.44
N SER A 104 40.82 10.63 43.96
CA SER A 104 40.62 11.22 45.30
C SER A 104 40.75 10.22 46.45
N THR A 105 40.59 8.93 46.17
CA THR A 105 40.80 7.83 47.14
C THR A 105 42.16 7.15 47.00
N ALA A 106 43.03 7.63 46.12
CA ALA A 106 44.41 7.18 46.04
C ALA A 106 45.16 7.63 47.30
N PRO A 107 45.63 6.71 48.17
CA PRO A 107 46.52 7.10 49.25
C PRO A 107 47.84 7.59 48.65
N SER A 108 48.24 8.80 49.01
CA SER A 108 49.57 9.36 48.75
C SER A 108 50.63 8.39 49.26
N THR A 109 51.16 7.56 48.39
CA THR A 109 52.35 6.74 48.66
C THR A 109 53.43 7.14 47.68
N SER A 110 54.19 8.15 48.08
CA SER A 110 55.55 8.32 47.60
C SER A 110 56.36 7.07 47.95
N ALA A 111 56.79 6.29 46.97
CA ALA A 111 58.05 5.53 46.99
C ALA A 111 58.31 4.72 45.70
N SER A 112 59.48 5.01 45.10
CA SER A 112 60.42 4.06 44.49
C SER A 112 60.13 3.44 43.11
N GLN A 113 60.78 4.03 42.09
CA GLN A 113 61.71 3.39 41.15
C GLN A 113 61.78 1.85 41.20
N ASP A 114 61.35 1.14 40.14
CA ASP A 114 62.26 0.28 39.35
C ASP A 114 61.62 -0.32 38.08
N LYS A 115 62.49 -0.48 37.06
CA LYS A 115 62.41 -1.34 35.86
C LYS A 115 61.53 -0.95 34.68
N PHE A 116 62.20 -0.29 33.74
CA PHE A 116 62.07 -0.56 32.30
C PHE A 116 62.34 -2.04 32.01
N SER A 117 61.35 -2.78 31.51
CA SER A 117 61.59 -4.01 30.73
C SER A 117 61.13 -3.78 29.29
N SER A 118 62.13 -3.75 28.42
CA SER A 118 62.03 -3.63 26.96
C SER A 118 61.53 -4.93 26.31
N VAL A 119 60.65 -4.77 25.32
CA VAL A 119 60.33 -5.63 24.16
C VAL A 119 59.88 -7.08 24.38
N ALA A 120 58.64 -7.35 23.94
CA ALA A 120 58.31 -8.54 23.15
C ALA A 120 57.32 -8.15 22.03
N THR A 121 57.81 -8.17 20.79
CA THR A 121 57.02 -8.06 19.55
C THR A 121 56.53 -9.44 19.15
N THR A 122 55.21 -9.61 18.95
CA THR A 122 54.51 -10.60 18.10
C THR A 122 53.01 -10.28 18.25
N GLN A 123 52.16 -9.99 17.26
CA GLN A 123 52.09 -10.24 15.83
C GLN A 123 51.43 -9.05 15.12
N ALA A 124 51.81 -8.85 13.87
CA ALA A 124 51.17 -7.96 12.93
C ALA A 124 49.69 -8.35 12.69
N SER A 125 48.82 -7.36 12.53
CA SER A 125 48.07 -7.24 11.28
C SER A 125 47.47 -5.84 11.14
N THR A 126 48.15 -5.13 10.24
CA THR A 126 47.79 -3.92 9.53
C THR A 126 46.33 -3.93 9.03
N THR A 127 45.59 -2.92 9.46
CA THR A 127 44.67 -2.07 8.68
C THR A 127 44.29 -2.49 7.25
N GLY A 128 42.98 -2.74 7.05
CA GLY A 128 42.21 -2.47 5.80
C GLY A 128 42.39 -3.46 4.64
N THR A 129 41.41 -3.81 3.79
CA THR A 129 39.98 -3.52 3.67
C THR A 129 39.41 -4.57 2.66
N ILE A 130 38.12 -4.94 2.81
CA ILE A 130 37.18 -5.50 1.80
C ILE A 130 37.12 -7.03 1.51
N ILE A 131 36.01 -7.60 2.02
CA ILE A 131 35.06 -8.63 1.53
C ILE A 131 35.54 -10.07 1.23
N ASN A 132 34.86 -10.99 1.93
CA ASN A 132 34.90 -12.44 1.80
C ASN A 132 34.18 -12.97 0.54
N THR A 133 34.69 -14.12 0.04
CA THR A 133 33.98 -15.21 -0.68
C THR A 133 33.58 -14.98 -2.14
N THR A 134 33.60 -15.95 -3.07
CA THR A 134 34.32 -17.20 -3.36
C THR A 134 34.10 -17.37 -4.87
N ALA A 135 35.13 -17.78 -5.61
CA ALA A 135 35.00 -18.23 -7.00
C ALA A 135 34.87 -19.76 -7.03
#